data_AF-D4XQU1-F1
#
_entry.id   AF-D4XQU1-F1
#
_cell.length_a   1.000
_cell.length_b   1.000
_cell.length_c   1.000
_cell.angle_alpha   90.00
_cell.angle_beta   90.00
_cell.angle_gamma   90.00
#
_symmetry.space_group_name_H-M   'P 1'
#
loop_
_entity.id
_entity.type
_entity.pdbx_description
1 polymer ?
#
loop_
_entity_poly.entity_id
_entity_poly.type
_entity_poly.pdbx_seq_one_letter_code
_entity_poly.pdbx_strand_id
1 'polypeptide(L)'
;MWQIDASVCVVFYLNKKAGLHVMDEREFYKNKPANLKKIEKDRVIRYVQTDHTSGSFYHEYFWRSENVENLTNFFFSCIQQRSLKEPMHGVPFILYVDKGTANTSGMFRNLLERLDVEFIAHATNNSRAKGQVAHYEKSANQHEAATALCQAQSLMEKYNIDADDAELLGIVDAEILGSGSQKPPVFESMLAQSIAKLMDCKVFLSYQINKTASTPRVVAVWHFTGFDPAPEIASYAFDVLYRQLKKARTTFINTNLKRVQIRANKVKRADMFCEGWVIEASEQARRIKPNTEKLQQIEAHIKKTTKLTTFKPKNRNEKTRDSSRSRNDYWS
;
A
#
# COMPACT_ATOMS: atom_id res chain seq x y z
N MET A 1 -17.95 31.77 24.83
CA MET A 1 -17.14 30.60 25.27
C MET A 1 -17.25 29.57 24.17
N TRP A 2 -16.11 29.04 23.69
CA TRP A 2 -16.10 28.07 22.60
C TRP A 2 -15.94 26.67 23.15
N GLN A 3 -16.66 25.73 22.55
CA GLN A 3 -16.58 24.32 22.90
C GLN A 3 -16.15 23.51 21.66
N ILE A 4 -15.13 22.67 21.80
CA ILE A 4 -14.68 21.74 20.76
C ILE A 4 -14.90 20.30 21.22
N ASP A 5 -15.42 19.49 20.31
CA ASP A 5 -15.52 18.04 20.47
C ASP A 5 -15.04 17.33 19.20
N ALA A 6 -14.59 16.09 19.36
CA ALA A 6 -14.33 15.20 18.22
C ALA A 6 -15.25 14.00 18.27
N SER A 7 -15.86 13.69 17.14
CA SER A 7 -16.63 12.47 16.94
C SER A 7 -16.12 11.71 15.73
N VAL A 8 -16.23 10.38 15.79
CA VAL A 8 -15.99 9.52 14.64
C VAL A 8 -17.11 9.77 13.62
N CYS A 9 -16.75 10.13 12.39
CA CYS A 9 -17.71 10.23 11.30
C CYS A 9 -18.22 8.82 10.96
N VAL A 10 -19.53 8.59 11.09
CA VAL A 10 -20.16 7.28 10.84
C VAL A 10 -20.41 7.07 9.34
N VAL A 11 -20.37 8.15 8.55
CA VAL A 11 -20.83 8.13 7.16
C VAL A 11 -19.71 7.74 6.18
N PHE A 12 -18.44 8.05 6.47
CA PHE A 12 -17.33 7.82 5.53
C PHE A 12 -16.08 7.24 6.16
N TYR A 13 -15.47 6.29 5.46
CA TYR A 13 -14.09 5.85 5.67
C TYR A 13 -13.37 5.76 4.33
N LEU A 14 -12.05 5.95 4.32
CA LEU A 14 -11.25 5.71 3.12
C LEU A 14 -10.82 4.24 3.17
N ASN A 15 -11.41 3.41 2.33
CA ASN A 15 -10.92 2.05 2.16
C ASN A 15 -9.67 2.12 1.28
N LYS A 16 -8.54 1.63 1.78
CA LYS A 16 -7.30 1.54 1.00
C LYS A 16 -7.56 0.93 -0.38
N LYS A 17 -8.37 -0.14 -0.46
CA LYS A 17 -8.58 -0.89 -1.69
C LYS A 17 -9.45 -0.21 -2.75
N ALA A 18 -10.26 0.79 -2.40
CA ALA A 18 -11.30 1.30 -3.31
C ALA A 18 -11.70 2.78 -3.11
N GLY A 19 -10.96 3.53 -2.30
CA GLY A 19 -11.16 4.98 -2.14
C GLY A 19 -12.21 5.34 -1.08
N LEU A 20 -12.93 6.44 -1.28
CA LEU A 20 -13.97 6.92 -0.36
C LEU A 20 -15.18 6.00 -0.40
N HIS A 21 -15.53 5.38 0.73
CA HIS A 21 -16.75 4.59 0.85
C HIS A 21 -17.75 5.22 1.82
N VAL A 22 -19.02 5.22 1.41
CA VAL A 22 -20.16 5.44 2.29
C VAL A 22 -20.36 4.16 3.11
N MET A 23 -20.38 4.25 4.43
CA MET A 23 -20.54 3.08 5.31
C MET A 23 -22.04 2.77 5.54
N ASP A 24 -22.43 1.49 5.48
CA ASP A 24 -23.79 1.03 5.84
C ASP A 24 -23.92 0.96 7.37
N GLU A 25 -24.97 1.57 7.95
CA GLU A 25 -25.25 1.59 9.40
C GLU A 25 -25.18 0.19 10.06
N ARG A 26 -25.42 -0.88 9.30
CA ARG A 26 -25.40 -2.27 9.79
C ARG A 26 -24.00 -2.78 10.11
N GLU A 27 -22.95 -2.23 9.49
CA GLU A 27 -21.56 -2.59 9.78
C GLU A 27 -21.07 -2.03 11.13
N PHE A 28 -21.77 -1.02 11.67
CA PHE A 28 -21.44 -0.32 12.91
C PHE A 28 -22.03 -0.97 14.18
N TYR A 29 -22.94 -1.94 14.09
CA TYR A 29 -23.63 -2.44 15.28
C TYR A 29 -22.64 -2.98 16.33
N LYS A 30 -22.76 -2.45 17.56
CA LYS A 30 -21.88 -2.56 18.75
C LYS A 30 -21.41 -3.97 19.15
N ASN A 31 -21.85 -5.02 18.47
CA ASN A 31 -21.63 -6.42 18.79
C ASN A 31 -20.51 -7.11 17.97
N LYS A 32 -19.76 -6.39 17.10
CA LYS A 32 -18.60 -6.95 16.36
C LYS A 32 -17.31 -6.11 16.53
N PRO A 33 -16.66 -6.14 17.71
CA PRO A 33 -15.48 -5.32 18.02
C PRO A 33 -14.25 -5.61 17.12
N ALA A 34 -14.19 -6.76 16.45
CA ALA A 34 -13.08 -7.13 15.56
C ALA A 34 -13.03 -6.31 14.26
N ASN A 35 -14.18 -5.87 13.73
CA ASN A 35 -14.23 -5.05 12.51
C ASN A 35 -13.83 -3.60 12.80
N LEU A 36 -14.21 -3.07 13.96
CA LEU A 36 -13.85 -1.72 14.40
C LEU A 36 -12.33 -1.55 14.53
N LYS A 37 -11.61 -2.55 15.05
CA LYS A 37 -10.13 -2.52 15.13
C LYS A 37 -9.43 -2.52 13.76
N LYS A 38 -10.03 -3.14 12.74
CA LYS A 38 -9.46 -3.16 11.37
C LYS A 38 -9.59 -1.81 10.68
N ILE A 39 -10.70 -1.11 10.92
CA ILE A 39 -11.03 0.17 10.28
C ILE A 39 -10.48 1.35 11.09
N GLU A 40 -10.11 1.14 12.36
CA GLU A 40 -9.68 2.17 13.32
C GLU A 40 -8.67 3.19 12.79
N LYS A 41 -7.70 2.75 11.99
CA LYS A 41 -6.64 3.61 11.43
C LYS A 41 -7.06 4.39 10.19
N ASP A 42 -8.16 3.99 9.55
CA ASP A 42 -8.66 4.51 8.28
C ASP A 42 -9.97 5.32 8.47
N ARG A 43 -10.30 5.66 9.72
CA ARG A 43 -11.47 6.48 10.06
C ARG A 43 -11.21 7.96 9.84
N VAL A 44 -12.24 8.64 9.35
CA VAL A 44 -12.31 10.10 9.32
C VAL A 44 -12.87 10.59 10.65
N ILE A 45 -12.21 11.58 11.23
CA ILE A 45 -12.62 12.20 12.48
C ILE A 45 -13.21 13.56 12.17
N ARG A 46 -14.38 13.83 12.73
CA ARG A 46 -15.04 15.11 12.64
C ARG A 46 -14.73 15.90 13.90
N TYR A 47 -14.17 17.09 13.73
CA TYR A 47 -14.10 18.07 14.80
C TYR A 47 -15.26 19.05 14.64
N VAL A 48 -15.94 19.33 15.74
CA VAL A 48 -17.04 20.31 15.79
C VAL A 48 -16.70 21.35 16.84
N GLN A 49 -16.82 22.62 16.46
CA GLN A 49 -16.70 23.77 17.34
C GLN A 49 -18.03 24.50 17.39
N THR A 50 -18.45 24.91 18.58
CA THR A 50 -19.62 25.75 18.77
C THR A 50 -19.27 26.97 19.61
N ASP A 51 -19.83 28.12 19.27
CA ASP A 51 -19.84 29.28 20.15
C ASP A 51 -21.15 29.30 20.95
N HIS A 52 -21.03 29.18 22.27
CA HIS A 52 -22.20 29.10 23.17
C HIS A 52 -23.07 30.35 23.17
N THR A 53 -22.48 31.52 22.89
CA THR A 53 -23.20 32.80 22.95
C THR A 53 -24.05 33.02 21.70
N SER A 54 -23.49 32.77 20.51
CA SER A 54 -24.19 32.98 19.25
C SER A 54 -24.94 31.75 18.72
N GLY A 55 -24.63 30.56 19.21
CA GLY A 55 -25.13 29.30 18.64
C GLY A 55 -24.54 28.98 17.26
N SER A 56 -23.50 29.72 16.83
CA SER A 56 -22.77 29.42 15.60
C SER A 56 -21.95 28.15 15.79
N PHE A 57 -21.86 27.34 14.75
CA PHE A 57 -21.03 26.13 14.77
C PHE A 57 -20.21 26.01 13.49
N TYR A 58 -19.06 25.34 13.61
CA TYR A 58 -18.19 24.99 12.52
C TYR A 58 -17.75 23.55 12.69
N HIS A 59 -17.54 22.85 11.58
CA HIS A 59 -17.03 21.50 11.59
C HIS A 59 -16.07 21.30 10.43
N GLU A 60 -15.09 20.42 10.64
CA GLU A 60 -14.12 20.04 9.63
C GLU A 60 -13.75 18.56 9.84
N TYR A 61 -13.51 17.87 8.73
CA TYR A 61 -13.11 16.47 8.74
C TYR A 61 -11.59 16.33 8.61
N PHE A 62 -11.00 15.46 9.42
CA PHE A 62 -9.59 15.14 9.39
C PHE A 62 -9.38 13.65 9.16
N TRP A 63 -8.35 13.35 8.37
CA TRP A 63 -7.92 12.00 8.08
C TRP A 63 -7.09 11.43 9.26
N ARG A 64 -7.36 10.17 9.63
CA ARG A 64 -6.72 9.39 10.72
C ARG A 64 -7.10 9.80 12.16
N SER A 65 -6.62 8.96 13.09
CA SER A 65 -6.71 9.03 14.56
C SER A 65 -6.60 10.43 15.16
N GLU A 66 -7.25 10.64 16.30
CA GLU A 66 -7.18 11.88 17.09
C GLU A 66 -5.71 12.20 17.40
N ASN A 67 -5.21 13.29 16.80
CA ASN A 67 -3.85 13.77 17.00
C ASN A 67 -3.87 15.27 17.27
N VAL A 68 -2.87 15.75 18.00
CA VAL A 68 -2.72 17.15 18.39
C VAL A 68 -2.59 18.06 17.17
N GLU A 69 -1.93 17.60 16.11
CA GLU A 69 -1.78 18.36 14.87
C GLU A 69 -3.14 18.68 14.24
N ASN A 70 -4.03 17.68 14.15
CA ASN A 70 -5.38 17.86 13.62
C ASN A 70 -6.19 18.84 14.48
N LEU A 71 -6.13 18.70 15.81
CA LEU A 71 -6.77 19.63 16.74
C LEU A 71 -6.23 21.07 16.59
N THR A 72 -4.91 21.22 16.42
CA THR A 72 -4.26 22.53 16.27
C THR A 72 -4.65 23.18 14.94
N ASN A 73 -4.64 22.41 13.85
CA ASN A 73 -5.06 22.86 12.54
C ASN A 73 -6.54 23.25 12.53
N PHE A 74 -7.40 22.44 13.16
CA PHE A 74 -8.82 22.77 13.32
C PHE A 74 -9.03 24.06 14.11
N PHE A 75 -8.29 24.26 15.20
CA PHE A 75 -8.34 25.50 15.97
C PHE A 75 -7.91 26.71 15.12
N PHE A 76 -6.85 26.57 14.30
CA PHE A 76 -6.48 27.62 13.35
C PHE A 76 -7.56 27.90 12.32
N SER A 77 -8.20 26.87 11.76
CA SER A 77 -9.36 27.04 10.88
C SER A 77 -10.49 27.80 11.58
N CYS A 78 -10.71 27.59 12.88
CA CYS A 78 -11.76 28.25 13.67
C CYS A 78 -11.51 29.74 13.91
N ILE A 79 -10.26 30.13 14.19
CA ILE A 79 -9.93 31.54 14.48
C ILE A 79 -9.78 32.40 13.22
N GLN A 80 -9.54 31.78 12.06
CA GLN A 80 -9.40 32.48 10.79
C GLN A 80 -10.76 32.94 10.24
N GLN A 81 -10.77 34.10 9.60
CA GLN A 81 -11.94 34.56 8.85
C GLN A 81 -12.02 33.80 7.53
N ARG A 82 -12.93 32.82 7.44
CA ARG A 82 -13.10 31.97 6.26
C ARG A 82 -13.98 32.60 5.18
N SER A 83 -15.01 33.34 5.58
CA SER A 83 -15.96 33.99 4.67
C SER A 83 -16.60 35.21 5.33
N LEU A 84 -16.95 36.22 4.53
CA LEU A 84 -17.70 37.40 4.99
C LEU A 84 -19.08 37.04 5.57
N LYS A 85 -19.61 35.85 5.28
CA LYS A 85 -20.90 35.36 5.77
C LYS A 85 -20.79 34.58 7.09
N GLU A 86 -19.58 34.22 7.53
CA GLU A 86 -19.39 33.45 8.74
C GLU A 86 -19.06 34.37 9.92
N PRO A 87 -19.96 34.48 10.92
CA PRO A 87 -19.74 35.38 12.05
C PRO A 87 -18.65 34.87 13.00
N MET A 88 -18.34 33.57 12.96
CA MET A 88 -17.46 32.91 13.91
C MET A 88 -16.01 32.89 13.43
N HIS A 89 -15.19 33.78 14.01
CA HIS A 89 -13.76 33.97 13.75
C HIS A 89 -13.12 34.74 14.93
N GLY A 90 -11.80 34.86 14.94
CA GLY A 90 -11.04 35.49 16.03
C GLY A 90 -10.65 34.50 17.14
N VAL A 91 -9.82 34.96 18.07
CA VAL A 91 -9.32 34.14 19.18
C VAL A 91 -10.34 34.15 20.33
N PRO A 92 -10.79 32.99 20.83
CA PRO A 92 -11.73 32.94 21.95
C PRO A 92 -11.03 33.25 23.27
N PHE A 93 -11.74 33.87 24.21
CA PHE A 93 -11.23 34.04 25.58
C PHE A 93 -11.19 32.74 26.38
N ILE A 94 -12.16 31.85 26.14
CA ILE A 94 -12.31 30.57 26.86
C ILE A 94 -12.55 29.46 25.85
N LEU A 95 -11.70 28.44 25.90
CA LEU A 95 -11.82 27.22 25.13
C LEU A 95 -12.09 26.02 26.04
N TYR A 96 -13.22 25.37 25.80
CA TYR A 96 -13.67 24.19 26.50
C TYR A 96 -13.50 22.95 25.63
N VAL A 97 -12.90 21.88 26.18
CA VAL A 97 -12.66 20.62 25.47
C VAL A 97 -12.97 19.40 26.33
N ASP A 98 -13.52 18.36 25.72
CA ASP A 98 -13.79 17.08 26.35
C ASP A 98 -12.51 16.24 26.58
N LYS A 99 -12.53 15.37 27.60
CA LYS A 99 -11.33 14.61 28.01
C LYS A 99 -10.76 13.68 26.94
N GLY A 100 -11.59 13.19 26.00
CA GLY A 100 -11.18 12.32 24.88
C GLY A 100 -10.35 13.05 23.84
N THR A 101 -10.83 14.23 23.42
CA THR A 101 -10.08 15.19 22.60
C THR A 101 -8.86 15.77 23.32
N ALA A 102 -8.87 15.75 24.66
CA ALA A 102 -7.83 16.29 25.53
C ALA A 102 -6.61 15.37 25.77
N ASN A 103 -6.17 14.61 24.78
CA ASN A 103 -4.75 14.21 24.69
C ASN A 103 -3.88 15.43 24.30
N THR A 104 -4.10 16.55 25.00
CA THR A 104 -3.43 17.82 24.78
C THR A 104 -1.96 17.64 25.11
N SER A 105 -1.12 17.47 24.09
CA SER A 105 0.32 17.60 24.28
C SER A 105 0.62 18.99 24.82
N GLY A 106 1.75 19.15 25.52
CA GLY A 106 2.17 20.45 26.04
C GLY A 106 2.25 21.54 24.96
N MET A 107 2.41 21.15 23.69
CA MET A 107 2.43 22.07 22.55
C MET A 107 1.13 22.87 22.38
N PHE A 108 -0.04 22.22 22.43
CA PHE A 108 -1.31 22.94 22.22
C PHE A 108 -1.66 23.82 23.42
N ARG A 109 -1.34 23.39 24.65
CA ARG A 109 -1.51 24.25 25.84
C ARG A 109 -0.60 25.48 25.78
N ASN A 110 0.65 25.29 25.38
CA ASN A 110 1.62 26.38 25.18
C ASN A 110 1.20 27.36 24.07
N LEU A 111 0.40 26.91 23.10
CA LEU A 111 -0.17 27.78 22.07
C LEU A 111 -1.30 28.63 22.66
N LEU A 112 -2.25 28.00 23.36
CA LEU A 112 -3.40 28.68 23.96
C LEU A 112 -2.97 29.70 25.02
N GLU A 113 -1.98 29.36 25.85
CA GLU A 113 -1.41 30.29 26.83
C GLU A 113 -0.79 31.53 26.17
N ARG A 114 -0.09 31.37 25.04
CA ARG A 114 0.48 32.49 24.26
C ARG A 114 -0.57 33.34 23.56
N LEU A 115 -1.74 32.77 23.29
CA LEU A 115 -2.88 33.45 22.71
C LEU A 115 -3.82 34.04 23.77
N ASP A 116 -3.46 33.96 25.06
CA ASP A 116 -4.25 34.42 26.20
C ASP A 116 -5.65 33.76 26.27
N VAL A 117 -5.70 32.45 25.97
CA VAL A 117 -6.92 31.65 25.98
C VAL A 117 -6.97 30.77 27.21
N GLU A 118 -8.04 30.90 28.00
CA GLU A 118 -8.29 30.01 29.13
C GLU A 118 -8.72 28.62 28.63
N PHE A 119 -7.91 27.59 28.92
CA PHE A 119 -8.18 26.21 28.52
C PHE A 119 -8.83 25.40 29.64
N ILE A 120 -10.07 24.94 29.43
CA ILE A 120 -10.86 24.17 30.39
C ILE A 120 -11.07 22.74 29.86
N ALA A 121 -10.51 21.75 30.57
CA ALA A 121 -10.70 20.33 30.27
C ALA A 121 -11.61 19.66 31.31
N HIS A 122 -12.61 18.90 30.87
CA HIS A 122 -13.57 18.25 31.78
C HIS A 122 -13.03 17.01 32.51
N ALA A 123 -13.48 16.83 33.75
CA ALA A 123 -13.35 15.58 34.48
C ALA A 123 -14.26 14.49 33.89
N THR A 124 -13.81 13.23 33.91
CA THR A 124 -14.57 12.08 33.41
C THR A 124 -15.92 12.00 34.16
N ASN A 125 -17.02 11.78 33.42
CA ASN A 125 -18.37 11.42 33.93
C ASN A 125 -19.44 12.52 34.09
N ASN A 126 -19.37 13.67 33.39
CA ASN A 126 -20.48 14.65 33.34
C ASN A 126 -21.03 14.87 31.91
N SER A 127 -21.81 13.91 31.43
CA SER A 127 -22.40 13.91 30.07
C SER A 127 -23.43 15.02 29.81
N ARG A 128 -23.91 15.74 30.84
CA ARG A 128 -24.86 16.85 30.70
C ARG A 128 -24.22 18.15 30.18
N ALA A 129 -22.92 18.35 30.40
CA ALA A 129 -22.21 19.56 29.97
C ALA A 129 -21.90 19.59 28.46
N LYS A 130 -22.27 18.54 27.73
CA LYS A 130 -22.02 18.35 26.29
C LYS A 130 -23.16 18.84 25.39
N GLY A 131 -24.18 19.47 25.97
CA GLY A 131 -25.51 19.64 25.38
C GLY A 131 -25.55 20.31 24.01
N GLN A 132 -24.85 21.44 23.81
CA GLN A 132 -24.87 22.15 22.53
C GLN A 132 -24.08 21.41 21.45
N VAL A 133 -22.81 21.07 21.68
CA VAL A 133 -21.98 20.38 20.68
C VAL A 133 -22.58 19.04 20.27
N ALA A 134 -23.04 18.23 21.24
CA ALA A 134 -23.68 16.94 20.94
C ALA A 134 -25.01 17.08 20.17
N HIS A 135 -25.68 18.23 20.25
CA HIS A 135 -26.86 18.52 19.44
C HIS A 135 -26.48 18.77 17.98
N TYR A 136 -25.47 19.61 17.73
CA TYR A 136 -24.95 19.89 16.38
C TYR A 136 -24.33 18.66 15.72
N GLU A 137 -23.69 17.78 16.51
CA GLU A 137 -23.18 16.50 16.03
C GLU A 137 -24.28 15.57 15.48
N LYS A 138 -25.50 15.66 16.04
CA LYS A 138 -26.65 14.86 15.59
C LYS A 138 -27.37 15.51 14.41
N SER A 139 -27.53 16.83 14.42
CA SER A 139 -28.25 17.55 13.35
C SER A 139 -27.44 17.62 12.05
N ALA A 140 -26.10 17.67 12.15
CA ALA A 140 -25.22 17.65 10.98
C ALA A 140 -25.42 16.38 10.13
N ASN A 141 -25.76 15.24 10.74
CA ASN A 141 -25.85 13.92 10.10
C ASN A 141 -26.84 13.83 8.92
N GLN A 142 -27.90 14.65 8.88
CA GLN A 142 -28.86 14.65 7.76
C GLN A 142 -28.40 15.42 6.52
N HIS A 143 -27.49 16.41 6.69
CA HIS A 143 -26.91 17.18 5.58
C HIS A 143 -25.43 16.78 5.31
N GLU A 144 -24.89 15.86 6.12
CA GLU A 144 -23.49 15.43 6.18
C GLU A 144 -23.02 14.72 4.92
N ALA A 145 -23.86 13.92 4.26
CA ALA A 145 -23.41 13.09 3.14
C ALA A 145 -22.79 13.92 2.00
N ALA A 146 -23.41 15.03 1.61
CA ALA A 146 -22.91 15.87 0.52
C ALA A 146 -21.68 16.69 0.93
N THR A 147 -21.69 17.29 2.12
CA THR A 147 -20.57 18.10 2.62
C THR A 147 -19.34 17.25 2.92
N ALA A 148 -19.53 16.06 3.51
CA ALA A 148 -18.44 15.13 3.77
C ALA A 148 -17.90 14.50 2.47
N LEU A 149 -18.74 14.24 1.46
CA LEU A 149 -18.26 13.86 0.12
C LEU A 149 -17.37 14.94 -0.50
N CYS A 150 -17.82 16.21 -0.52
CA CYS A 150 -17.03 17.31 -1.07
C CYS A 150 -15.73 17.53 -0.29
N GLN A 151 -15.76 17.48 1.05
CA GLN A 151 -14.55 17.65 1.85
C GLN A 151 -13.61 16.44 1.73
N ALA A 152 -14.13 15.22 1.60
CA ALA A 152 -13.32 14.05 1.32
C ALA A 152 -12.64 14.14 -0.05
N GLN A 153 -13.31 14.68 -1.07
CA GLN A 153 -12.70 15.00 -2.37
C GLN A 153 -11.62 16.07 -2.24
N SER A 154 -11.85 17.14 -1.46
CA SER A 154 -10.82 18.15 -1.19
C SER A 154 -9.65 17.62 -0.38
N LEU A 155 -9.86 16.67 0.53
CA LEU A 155 -8.80 15.98 1.26
C LEU A 155 -8.00 15.09 0.31
N MET A 156 -8.66 14.38 -0.62
CA MET A 156 -7.97 13.62 -1.67
C MET A 156 -7.05 14.53 -2.50
N GLU A 157 -7.56 15.68 -2.93
CA GLU A 157 -6.79 16.67 -3.69
C GLU A 157 -5.64 17.28 -2.87
N LYS A 158 -5.90 17.69 -1.62
CA LYS A 158 -4.90 18.31 -0.73
C LYS A 158 -3.75 17.37 -0.37
N TYR A 159 -4.03 16.10 -0.16
CA TYR A 159 -3.02 15.09 0.14
C TYR A 159 -2.48 14.40 -1.12
N ASN A 160 -2.83 14.90 -2.31
CA ASN A 160 -2.43 14.35 -3.61
C ASN A 160 -2.74 12.84 -3.73
N ILE A 161 -3.81 12.40 -3.07
CA ILE A 161 -4.35 11.04 -3.13
C ILE A 161 -5.20 10.98 -4.39
N ASP A 162 -4.59 10.56 -5.50
CA ASP A 162 -5.31 10.27 -6.73
C ASP A 162 -6.18 9.02 -6.49
N ALA A 163 -7.39 8.95 -7.06
CA ALA A 163 -8.24 7.75 -6.94
C ALA A 163 -7.56 6.50 -7.57
N ASP A 164 -6.57 6.74 -8.43
CA ASP A 164 -5.71 5.77 -9.10
C ASP A 164 -4.31 5.66 -8.49
N ASP A 165 -4.09 6.20 -7.28
CA ASP A 165 -2.77 6.18 -6.66
C ASP A 165 -2.41 4.75 -6.22
N ALA A 166 -1.24 4.29 -6.64
CA ALA A 166 -0.83 2.90 -6.52
C ALA A 166 -0.55 2.49 -5.06
N GLU A 167 -0.19 3.46 -4.23
CA GLU A 167 -0.04 3.30 -2.78
C GLU A 167 -1.40 3.10 -2.09
N LEU A 168 -2.49 3.66 -2.66
CA LEU A 168 -3.86 3.39 -2.24
C LEU A 168 -4.28 1.98 -2.66
N LEU A 169 -4.09 1.65 -3.95
CA LEU A 169 -4.44 0.35 -4.54
C LEU A 169 -3.69 -0.84 -3.91
N GLY A 170 -2.65 -0.59 -3.11
CA GLY A 170 -1.86 -1.62 -2.45
C GLY A 170 -0.92 -2.34 -3.42
N ILE A 171 -0.50 -1.67 -4.49
CA ILE A 171 0.51 -2.18 -5.40
C ILE A 171 1.87 -1.96 -4.75
N VAL A 172 2.59 -3.05 -4.49
CA VAL A 172 3.90 -3.05 -3.84
C VAL A 172 4.93 -3.72 -4.74
N ASP A 173 6.20 -3.38 -4.51
CA ASP A 173 7.36 -3.94 -5.19
C ASP A 173 8.17 -4.79 -4.23
N ALA A 174 8.53 -6.01 -4.66
CA ALA A 174 9.44 -6.89 -3.94
C ALA A 174 10.64 -7.26 -4.82
N GLU A 175 11.85 -7.08 -4.29
CA GLU A 175 13.10 -7.34 -5.00
C GLU A 175 13.79 -8.62 -4.53
N ILE A 176 14.40 -9.35 -5.46
CA ILE A 176 15.22 -10.53 -5.17
C ILE A 176 16.42 -10.61 -6.10
N LEU A 177 17.57 -11.01 -5.55
CA LEU A 177 18.80 -11.19 -6.29
C LEU A 177 18.71 -12.43 -7.20
N GLY A 178 18.90 -12.21 -8.50
CA GLY A 178 19.01 -13.26 -9.51
C GLY A 178 20.44 -13.74 -9.71
N SER A 179 20.71 -14.26 -10.91
CA SER A 179 22.07 -14.65 -11.31
C SER A 179 23.01 -13.45 -11.41
N GLY A 180 24.29 -13.66 -11.10
CA GLY A 180 25.36 -12.65 -11.25
C GLY A 180 25.78 -12.40 -12.71
N SER A 181 24.84 -12.45 -13.66
CA SER A 181 25.09 -12.18 -15.07
C SER A 181 24.12 -11.12 -15.58
N GLN A 182 24.63 -10.16 -16.35
CA GLN A 182 23.84 -9.12 -17.01
C GLN A 182 22.76 -9.69 -17.96
N LYS A 183 22.92 -10.92 -18.44
CA LYS A 183 21.88 -11.61 -19.22
C LYS A 183 21.55 -12.93 -18.54
N PRO A 184 20.44 -13.02 -17.80
CA PRO A 184 20.06 -14.27 -17.15
C PRO A 184 19.81 -15.38 -18.19
N PRO A 185 20.06 -16.65 -17.83
CA PRO A 185 19.70 -17.80 -18.65
C PRO A 185 18.19 -17.91 -18.88
N VAL A 186 17.79 -18.58 -19.95
CA VAL A 186 16.38 -18.78 -20.32
C VAL A 186 15.56 -19.40 -19.19
N PHE A 187 16.02 -20.50 -18.60
CA PHE A 187 15.30 -21.17 -17.50
C PHE A 187 15.02 -20.26 -16.30
N GLU A 188 15.92 -19.32 -15.99
CA GLU A 188 15.76 -18.40 -14.86
C GLU A 188 14.67 -17.38 -15.16
N SER A 189 14.71 -16.80 -16.38
CA SER A 189 13.65 -15.90 -16.85
C SER A 189 12.30 -16.60 -17.00
N MET A 190 12.28 -17.88 -17.37
CA MET A 190 11.05 -18.69 -17.42
C MET A 190 10.48 -18.93 -16.03
N LEU A 191 11.33 -19.23 -15.04
CA LEU A 191 10.91 -19.43 -13.66
C LEU A 191 10.28 -18.16 -13.09
N ALA A 192 10.95 -17.01 -13.23
CA ALA A 192 10.45 -15.72 -12.76
C ALA A 192 9.09 -15.37 -13.39
N GLN A 193 8.94 -15.52 -14.71
CA GLN A 193 7.69 -15.28 -15.42
C GLN A 193 6.56 -16.24 -15.00
N SER A 194 6.88 -17.51 -14.78
CA SER A 194 5.88 -18.50 -14.37
C SER A 194 5.33 -18.21 -12.98
N ILE A 195 6.19 -17.81 -12.04
CA ILE A 195 5.80 -17.40 -10.69
C ILE A 195 4.99 -16.10 -10.73
N ALA A 196 5.43 -15.12 -11.51
CA ALA A 196 4.69 -13.87 -11.69
C ALA A 196 3.26 -14.14 -12.22
N LYS A 197 3.14 -15.02 -13.22
CA LYS A 197 1.84 -15.44 -13.74
C LYS A 197 0.98 -16.15 -12.69
N LEU A 198 1.56 -17.02 -11.86
CA LEU A 198 0.84 -17.74 -10.82
C LEU A 198 0.24 -16.79 -9.77
N MET A 199 0.96 -15.70 -9.46
CA MET A 199 0.63 -14.77 -8.39
C MET A 199 -0.07 -13.50 -8.89
N ASP A 200 -0.51 -13.45 -10.15
CA ASP A 200 -1.07 -12.26 -10.81
C ASP A 200 -0.18 -11.00 -10.69
N CYS A 201 1.14 -11.21 -10.68
CA CYS A 201 2.14 -10.15 -10.60
C CYS A 201 2.79 -9.89 -11.97
N LYS A 202 3.39 -8.72 -12.13
CA LYS A 202 4.33 -8.44 -13.21
C LYS A 202 5.75 -8.58 -12.67
N VAL A 203 6.66 -9.01 -13.54
CA VAL A 203 8.07 -9.13 -13.20
C VAL A 203 8.92 -8.41 -14.22
N PHE A 204 9.91 -7.65 -13.75
CA PHE A 204 10.92 -7.04 -14.58
C PHE A 204 12.30 -7.20 -13.95
N LEU A 205 13.33 -6.88 -14.73
CA LEU A 205 14.72 -7.07 -14.35
C LEU A 205 15.43 -5.73 -14.29
N SER A 206 16.14 -5.47 -13.20
CA SER A 206 17.09 -4.38 -13.08
C SER A 206 18.49 -4.93 -12.81
N TYR A 207 19.50 -4.06 -12.85
CA TYR A 207 20.89 -4.44 -12.64
C TYR A 207 21.51 -3.54 -11.59
N GLN A 208 22.15 -4.16 -10.60
CA GLN A 208 22.95 -3.46 -9.62
C GLN A 208 24.43 -3.78 -9.85
N ILE A 209 25.29 -2.77 -9.74
CA ILE A 209 26.74 -2.94 -9.86
C ILE A 209 27.31 -2.98 -8.45
N ASN A 210 27.66 -4.17 -7.98
CA ASN A 210 28.35 -4.32 -6.70
C ASN A 210 29.84 -4.06 -6.91
N LYS A 211 30.32 -2.92 -6.42
CA LYS A 211 31.75 -2.59 -6.37
C LYS A 211 32.40 -3.39 -5.22
N THR A 212 33.03 -4.51 -5.54
CA THR A 212 33.92 -5.21 -4.59
C THR A 212 35.36 -4.77 -4.85
N ALA A 213 36.21 -4.76 -3.81
CA ALA A 213 37.59 -4.25 -3.84
C ALA A 213 38.48 -4.78 -4.99
N SER A 214 38.14 -5.91 -5.61
CA SER A 214 38.94 -6.55 -6.65
C SER A 214 38.33 -6.52 -8.06
N THR A 215 37.00 -6.45 -8.23
CA THR A 215 36.33 -6.32 -9.55
C THR A 215 34.87 -5.87 -9.40
N PRO A 216 34.35 -5.00 -10.29
CA PRO A 216 32.92 -4.71 -10.34
C PRO A 216 32.16 -5.93 -10.85
N ARG A 217 31.18 -6.42 -10.06
CA ARG A 217 30.29 -7.51 -10.46
C ARG A 217 28.88 -6.97 -10.70
N VAL A 218 28.35 -7.24 -11.88
CA VAL A 218 26.96 -6.92 -12.23
C VAL A 218 26.06 -8.03 -11.70
N VAL A 219 25.08 -7.68 -10.87
CA VAL A 219 24.09 -8.60 -10.33
C VAL A 219 22.73 -8.25 -10.92
N ALA A 220 22.05 -9.24 -11.47
CA ALA A 220 20.68 -9.07 -11.94
C ALA A 220 19.74 -9.11 -10.73
N VAL A 221 18.79 -8.17 -10.66
CA VAL A 221 17.78 -8.09 -9.60
C VAL A 221 16.41 -8.22 -10.25
N TRP A 222 15.65 -9.22 -9.79
CA TRP A 222 14.27 -9.44 -10.22
C TRP A 222 13.35 -8.62 -9.33
N HIS A 223 12.48 -7.83 -9.94
CA HIS A 223 11.46 -7.02 -9.29
C HIS A 223 10.09 -7.60 -9.61
N PHE A 224 9.36 -7.97 -8.57
CA PHE A 224 7.98 -8.41 -8.66
C PHE A 224 7.09 -7.26 -8.21
N THR A 225 6.15 -6.85 -9.05
CA THR A 225 5.21 -5.76 -8.78
C THR A 225 3.79 -6.30 -8.87
N GLY A 226 2.98 -5.99 -7.87
CA GLY A 226 1.61 -6.47 -7.79
C GLY A 226 0.93 -6.08 -6.49
N PHE A 227 -0.30 -6.57 -6.29
CA PHE A 227 -1.08 -6.27 -5.09
C PHE A 227 -0.54 -7.01 -3.87
N ASP A 228 -0.39 -6.32 -2.75
CA ASP A 228 -0.04 -6.91 -1.46
C ASP A 228 -0.99 -8.08 -1.10
N PRO A 229 -0.47 -9.27 -0.71
CA PRO A 229 0.92 -9.65 -0.44
C PRO A 229 1.62 -10.43 -1.58
N ALA A 230 1.05 -10.41 -2.80
CA ALA A 230 1.49 -11.29 -3.89
C ALA A 230 2.98 -11.12 -4.30
N PRO A 231 3.55 -9.90 -4.36
CA PRO A 231 4.97 -9.71 -4.68
C PRO A 231 5.95 -10.35 -3.69
N GLU A 232 5.67 -10.25 -2.39
CA GLU A 232 6.51 -10.86 -1.35
C GLU A 232 6.48 -12.38 -1.42
N ILE A 233 5.29 -12.95 -1.64
CA ILE A 233 5.16 -14.40 -1.79
C ILE A 233 5.84 -14.86 -3.09
N ALA A 234 5.75 -14.07 -4.17
CA ALA A 234 6.42 -14.37 -5.44
C ALA A 234 7.95 -14.34 -5.31
N SER A 235 8.51 -13.33 -4.62
CA SER A 235 9.96 -13.22 -4.40
C SER A 235 10.48 -14.39 -3.55
N TYR A 236 9.76 -14.76 -2.48
CA TYR A 236 10.09 -15.92 -1.65
C TYR A 236 9.99 -17.24 -2.42
N ALA A 237 8.91 -17.43 -3.20
CA ALA A 237 8.74 -18.61 -4.04
C ALA A 237 9.88 -18.74 -5.06
N PHE A 238 10.32 -17.63 -5.65
CA PHE A 238 11.47 -17.62 -6.55
C PHE A 238 12.75 -18.07 -5.85
N ASP A 239 13.06 -17.55 -4.66
CA ASP A 239 14.26 -17.94 -3.90
C ASP A 239 14.27 -19.44 -3.55
N VAL A 240 13.12 -19.99 -3.12
CA VAL A 240 12.99 -21.41 -2.81
C VAL A 240 13.15 -22.28 -4.07
N LEU A 241 12.36 -22.01 -5.12
CA LEU A 241 12.36 -22.81 -6.34
C LEU A 241 13.69 -22.71 -7.10
N TYR A 242 14.32 -21.53 -7.11
CA TYR A 242 15.59 -21.34 -7.78
C TYR A 242 16.73 -22.12 -7.09
N ARG A 243 16.72 -22.23 -5.76
CA ARG A 243 17.66 -23.09 -5.02
C ARG A 243 17.43 -24.58 -5.32
N GLN A 244 16.17 -25.01 -5.37
CA GLN A 244 15.83 -26.40 -5.74
C GLN A 244 16.28 -26.73 -7.16
N LEU A 245 16.03 -25.83 -8.11
CA LEU A 245 16.47 -25.96 -9.50
C LEU A 245 18.01 -26.07 -9.60
N LYS A 246 18.74 -25.22 -8.88
CA LYS A 246 20.21 -25.30 -8.83
C LYS A 246 20.70 -26.64 -8.27
N LYS A 247 20.05 -27.16 -7.23
CA LYS A 247 20.38 -28.48 -6.67
C LYS A 247 20.10 -29.60 -7.68
N ALA A 248 18.92 -29.60 -8.30
CA ALA A 248 18.53 -30.56 -9.33
C ALA A 248 19.51 -30.54 -10.52
N ARG A 249 19.89 -29.35 -10.98
CA ARG A 249 20.90 -29.16 -12.04
C ARG A 249 22.24 -29.81 -11.68
N THR A 250 22.74 -29.60 -10.46
CA THR A 250 23.99 -30.20 -10.01
C THR A 250 23.89 -31.72 -9.95
N THR A 251 22.78 -32.26 -9.45
CA THR A 251 22.52 -33.71 -9.45
C THR A 251 22.52 -34.27 -10.86
N PHE A 252 21.81 -33.65 -11.81
CA PHE A 252 21.75 -34.07 -13.21
C PHE A 252 23.14 -34.04 -13.89
N ILE A 253 23.94 -33.01 -13.61
CA ILE A 253 25.31 -32.92 -14.14
C ILE A 253 26.19 -34.08 -13.64
N ASN A 254 26.07 -34.44 -12.36
CA ASN A 254 26.91 -35.45 -11.72
C ASN A 254 26.48 -36.89 -12.05
N THR A 255 25.20 -37.11 -12.36
CA THR A 255 24.61 -38.41 -12.68
C THR A 255 24.59 -38.64 -14.19
N ASN A 256 23.74 -37.90 -14.90
CA ASN A 256 23.44 -38.13 -16.32
C ASN A 256 24.55 -37.59 -17.24
N LEU A 257 25.23 -36.51 -16.86
CA LEU A 257 26.29 -35.89 -17.69
C LEU A 257 27.71 -36.25 -17.26
N LYS A 258 27.90 -37.26 -16.40
CA LYS A 258 29.23 -37.67 -15.90
C LYS A 258 30.23 -37.94 -17.02
N ARG A 259 29.80 -38.60 -18.09
CA ARG A 259 30.64 -38.98 -19.25
C ARG A 259 30.89 -37.85 -20.25
N VAL A 260 30.20 -36.71 -20.14
CA VAL A 260 30.35 -35.58 -21.06
C VAL A 260 31.59 -34.76 -20.71
N GLN A 261 32.62 -34.85 -21.55
CA GLN A 261 33.92 -34.19 -21.35
C GLN A 261 33.91 -32.71 -21.79
N ILE A 262 33.18 -32.39 -22.86
CA ILE A 262 33.13 -31.02 -23.39
C ILE A 262 32.27 -30.14 -22.48
N ARG A 263 32.92 -29.19 -21.78
CA ARG A 263 32.27 -28.27 -20.83
C ARG A 263 31.12 -27.50 -21.45
N ALA A 264 31.27 -27.00 -22.68
CA ALA A 264 30.23 -26.25 -23.38
C ALA A 264 28.96 -27.10 -23.60
N ASN A 265 29.12 -28.35 -24.03
CA ASN A 265 28.01 -29.27 -24.27
C ASN A 265 27.35 -29.69 -22.95
N LYS A 266 28.14 -29.87 -21.88
CA LYS A 266 27.61 -30.15 -20.53
C LYS A 266 26.73 -29.00 -20.03
N VAL A 267 27.14 -27.74 -20.23
CA VAL A 267 26.34 -26.56 -19.86
C VAL A 267 25.05 -26.49 -20.68
N LYS A 268 25.13 -26.69 -22.00
CA LYS A 268 23.97 -26.69 -22.91
C LYS A 268 22.90 -27.71 -22.50
N ARG A 269 23.31 -28.95 -22.23
CA ARG A 269 22.42 -30.04 -21.80
C ARG A 269 21.82 -29.77 -20.42
N ALA A 270 22.61 -29.26 -19.49
CA ALA A 270 22.11 -28.87 -18.17
C ALA A 270 21.09 -27.71 -18.25
N ASP A 271 21.27 -26.77 -19.19
CA ASP A 271 20.29 -25.69 -19.40
C ASP A 271 18.97 -26.24 -19.96
N MET A 272 18.99 -27.20 -20.90
CA MET A 272 17.77 -27.87 -21.40
C MET A 272 17.01 -28.60 -20.29
N PHE A 273 17.73 -29.34 -19.44
CA PHE A 273 17.13 -29.97 -18.25
C PHE A 273 16.45 -28.94 -17.33
N CYS A 274 17.12 -27.80 -17.07
CA CYS A 274 16.53 -26.76 -16.23
C CYS A 274 15.26 -26.14 -16.86
N GLU A 275 15.24 -25.97 -18.17
CA GLU A 275 14.05 -25.49 -18.90
C GLU A 275 12.89 -26.48 -18.75
N GLY A 276 13.14 -27.78 -18.96
CA GLY A 276 12.14 -28.84 -18.78
C GLY A 276 11.61 -28.94 -17.35
N TRP A 277 12.51 -28.84 -16.36
CA TRP A 277 12.13 -28.81 -14.95
C TRP A 277 11.18 -27.65 -14.63
N VAL A 278 11.45 -26.45 -15.16
CA VAL A 278 10.58 -25.27 -14.96
C VAL A 278 9.25 -25.44 -15.70
N ILE A 279 9.26 -26.01 -16.91
CA ILE A 279 8.03 -26.31 -17.65
C ILE A 279 7.13 -27.23 -16.83
N GLU A 280 7.67 -28.31 -16.27
CA GLU A 280 6.90 -29.25 -15.46
C GLU A 280 6.39 -28.61 -14.17
N ALA A 281 7.27 -27.91 -13.45
CA ALA A 281 6.91 -27.21 -12.21
C ALA A 281 5.83 -26.12 -12.41
N SER A 282 5.76 -25.53 -13.61
CA SER A 282 4.80 -24.49 -13.97
C SER A 282 3.54 -25.00 -14.66
N GLU A 283 3.39 -26.31 -14.86
CA GLU A 283 2.22 -26.90 -15.54
C GLU A 283 0.91 -26.54 -14.83
N GLN A 284 0.89 -26.52 -13.50
CA GLN A 284 -0.27 -26.12 -12.71
C GLN A 284 -0.57 -24.62 -12.87
N ALA A 285 0.47 -23.78 -12.94
CA ALA A 285 0.35 -22.34 -13.17
C ALA A 285 -0.18 -22.00 -14.58
N ARG A 286 0.02 -22.88 -15.58
CA ARG A 286 -0.50 -22.67 -16.94
C ARG A 286 -2.02 -22.68 -17.01
N ARG A 287 -2.69 -23.44 -16.13
CA ARG A 287 -4.15 -23.65 -16.13
C ARG A 287 -4.93 -22.49 -15.51
N ILE A 288 -4.26 -21.64 -14.73
CA ILE A 288 -4.88 -20.51 -14.08
C ILE A 288 -5.09 -19.38 -15.09
N LYS A 289 -6.33 -18.89 -15.17
CA LYS A 289 -6.69 -17.74 -15.98
C LYS A 289 -6.32 -16.47 -15.20
N PRO A 290 -5.41 -15.62 -15.72
CA PRO A 290 -5.00 -14.42 -15.01
C PRO A 290 -6.13 -13.40 -14.96
N ASN A 291 -6.15 -12.59 -13.90
CA ASN A 291 -7.09 -11.48 -13.79
C ASN A 291 -6.63 -10.30 -14.66
N THR A 292 -7.29 -10.08 -15.80
CA THR A 292 -6.92 -9.07 -16.78
C THR A 292 -7.00 -7.64 -16.23
N GLU A 293 -7.99 -7.33 -15.39
CA GLU A 293 -8.22 -5.98 -14.85
C GLU A 293 -7.08 -5.58 -13.89
N LYS A 294 -6.72 -6.48 -12.96
CA LYS A 294 -5.60 -6.27 -12.04
C LYS A 294 -4.28 -6.08 -12.77
N LEU A 295 -4.04 -6.85 -13.82
CA LEU A 295 -2.81 -6.75 -14.60
C LEU A 295 -2.71 -5.44 -15.39
N GLN A 296 -3.84 -4.89 -15.85
CA GLN A 296 -3.86 -3.58 -16.52
C GLN A 296 -3.52 -2.46 -15.54
N GLN A 297 -4.05 -2.50 -14.31
CA GLN A 297 -3.74 -1.54 -13.26
C GLN A 297 -2.24 -1.58 -12.89
N ILE A 298 -1.69 -2.78 -12.71
CA ILE A 298 -0.26 -2.97 -12.44
C ILE A 298 0.59 -2.43 -13.60
N GLU A 299 0.20 -2.69 -14.84
CA GLU A 299 0.96 -2.22 -16.01
C GLU A 299 0.91 -0.70 -16.17
N ALA A 300 -0.23 -0.07 -15.88
CA ALA A 300 -0.35 1.39 -15.84
C ALA A 300 0.56 2.00 -14.77
N HIS A 301 0.60 1.39 -13.58
CA HIS A 301 1.50 1.82 -12.51
C HIS A 301 2.97 1.72 -12.93
N ILE A 302 3.40 0.58 -13.45
CA ILE A 302 4.79 0.36 -13.89
C ILE A 302 5.20 1.39 -14.96
N LYS A 303 4.32 1.71 -15.91
CA LYS A 303 4.59 2.73 -16.95
C LYS A 303 4.79 4.13 -16.39
N LYS A 304 4.07 4.49 -15.31
CA LYS A 304 4.24 5.77 -14.61
C LYS A 304 5.56 5.78 -13.83
N THR A 305 5.87 4.70 -13.11
CA THR A 305 7.01 4.63 -12.18
C THR A 305 8.35 4.41 -12.88
N THR A 306 8.40 3.61 -13.95
CA THR A 306 9.69 3.14 -14.50
C THR A 306 9.70 3.04 -16.03
N LYS A 307 10.78 3.53 -16.64
CA LYS A 307 11.06 3.35 -18.08
C LYS A 307 11.63 1.95 -18.32
N LEU A 308 10.81 1.04 -18.81
CA LEU A 308 11.20 -0.33 -19.13
C LEU A 308 11.72 -0.48 -20.56
N THR A 309 12.62 -1.46 -20.76
CA THR A 309 13.09 -1.90 -22.08
C THR A 309 12.95 -3.42 -22.20
N THR A 310 12.74 -3.91 -23.41
CA THR A 310 12.65 -5.36 -23.68
C THR A 310 14.04 -5.95 -23.90
N PHE A 311 14.37 -7.06 -23.24
CA PHE A 311 15.60 -7.80 -23.48
C PHE A 311 15.31 -9.27 -23.79
N LYS A 312 16.22 -9.93 -24.50
CA LYS A 312 16.16 -11.39 -24.74
C LYS A 312 17.11 -12.14 -23.78
N PRO A 313 16.64 -13.19 -23.08
CA PRO A 313 17.47 -14.00 -22.21
C PRO A 313 18.57 -14.73 -22.97
N LYS A 314 19.64 -15.12 -22.27
CA LYS A 314 20.80 -15.79 -22.86
C LYS A 314 20.45 -17.24 -23.20
N ASN A 315 20.06 -17.49 -24.45
CA ASN A 315 19.84 -18.84 -24.96
C ASN A 315 21.14 -19.43 -25.53
N ARG A 316 21.75 -20.39 -24.81
CA ARG A 316 22.96 -21.11 -25.29
C ARG A 316 22.62 -22.21 -26.31
N ASN A 317 21.35 -22.56 -26.44
CA ASN A 317 20.85 -23.67 -27.22
C ASN A 317 20.12 -23.23 -28.50
N GLU A 318 20.06 -21.93 -28.80
CA GLU A 318 19.31 -21.35 -29.95
C GLU A 318 19.64 -22.02 -31.30
N LYS A 319 20.90 -22.43 -31.52
CA LYS A 319 21.36 -23.10 -32.74
C LYS A 319 21.43 -24.62 -32.65
N THR A 320 20.91 -25.22 -31.58
CA THR A 320 20.94 -26.67 -31.37
C THR A 320 19.83 -27.32 -32.18
N ARG A 321 20.16 -28.35 -32.96
CA ARG A 321 19.16 -29.11 -33.73
C ARG A 321 18.27 -29.91 -32.79
N ASP A 322 16.95 -29.85 -33.02
CA ASP A 322 15.99 -30.68 -32.32
C ASP A 322 16.21 -32.16 -32.68
N SER A 323 16.53 -32.97 -31.68
CA SER A 323 16.89 -34.37 -31.81
C SER A 323 16.26 -35.17 -30.66
N SER A 324 16.12 -36.48 -30.82
CA SER A 324 15.61 -37.36 -29.74
C SER A 324 16.44 -37.21 -28.45
N ARG A 325 17.75 -37.01 -28.58
CA ARG A 325 18.65 -36.78 -27.44
C ARG A 325 18.40 -35.46 -26.73
N SER A 326 18.17 -34.37 -27.46
CA SER A 326 17.83 -33.08 -26.84
C SER A 326 16.50 -33.15 -26.12
N ARG A 327 15.49 -33.83 -26.68
CA ARG A 327 14.18 -34.03 -26.03
C ARG A 327 14.28 -34.86 -24.75
N ASN A 328 15.12 -35.90 -24.74
CA ASN A 328 15.34 -36.68 -23.52
C ASN A 328 15.91 -35.80 -22.41
N ASP A 329 16.86 -34.91 -22.71
CA ASP A 329 17.46 -34.02 -21.70
C ASP A 329 16.45 -33.07 -21.04
N TYR A 330 15.34 -32.71 -21.72
CA TYR A 330 14.26 -31.91 -21.12
C TYR A 330 13.45 -32.67 -20.07
N TRP A 331 13.28 -33.99 -20.22
CA TRP A 331 12.39 -34.81 -19.40
C TRP A 331 13.12 -35.88 -18.57
N SER A 332 14.41 -35.64 -18.29
CA SER A 332 15.31 -36.55 -17.54
C SER A 332 15.38 -36.25 -16.03
#